data_AF-A0A2N5ZL24-F1
#
_entry.id   AF-A0A2N5ZL24-F1
#
_cell.length_a   1.000
_cell.length_b   1.000
_cell.length_c   1.000
_cell.angle_alpha   90.00
_cell.angle_beta   90.00
_cell.angle_gamma   90.00
#
_symmetry.space_group_name_H-M   'P 1'
#
loop_
_entity.id
_entity.type
_entity.pdbx_description
1 polymer ?
#
loop_
_entity_poly.entity_id
_entity_poly.type
_entity_poly.pdbx_seq_one_letter_code
_entity_poly.pdbx_strand_id
1 'polypeptide(L)'
;MKAYYTLNLVVGLLAIILSLVLGEAGYVAIAVAAFGIFLRKRKLDEREYQLFYKAGYYTLVGIILSMVAVYMLRDYKINNIKIDEVWFQLFIGSFYFFNGLTGLMMFGKTEE
;
A
#
# COMPACT_ATOMS: atom_id res chain seq x y z
N MET A 1 11.57 -9.80 7.48
CA MET A 1 10.27 -9.53 6.79
C MET A 1 9.67 -8.19 7.20
N LYS A 2 9.77 -7.81 8.48
CA LYS A 2 9.28 -6.54 9.02
C LYS A 2 9.71 -5.28 8.25
N ALA A 3 10.98 -5.16 7.87
CA ALA A 3 11.50 -4.00 7.13
C ALA A 3 10.83 -3.82 5.75
N TYR A 4 10.59 -4.91 5.01
CA TYR A 4 9.89 -4.88 3.73
C TYR A 4 8.45 -4.37 3.88
N TYR A 5 7.71 -4.88 4.86
CA TYR A 5 6.33 -4.43 5.09
C TYR A 5 6.26 -3.01 5.67
N THR A 6 7.26 -2.61 6.47
CA THR A 6 7.39 -1.22 6.92
C THR A 6 7.61 -0.28 5.73
N LEU A 7 8.50 -0.65 4.80
CA LEU A 7 8.71 0.09 3.56
C LEU A 7 7.41 0.23 2.77
N ASN A 8 6.68 -0.87 2.56
CA ASN A 8 5.40 -0.84 1.84
C ASN A 8 4.38 0.09 2.53
N LEU A 9 4.27 0.04 3.86
CA LEU A 9 3.36 0.91 4.60
C LEU A 9 3.70 2.39 4.39
N VAL A 10 4.97 2.75 4.54
CA VAL A 10 5.46 4.13 4.38
C VAL A 10 5.27 4.61 2.95
N VAL A 11 5.66 3.80 1.96
CA VAL A 11 5.50 4.14 0.55
C VAL A 11 4.04 4.32 0.18
N GLY A 12 3.16 3.42 0.62
CA GLY A 12 1.73 3.54 0.38
C GLY A 12 1.14 4.81 0.98
N LEU A 13 1.50 5.14 2.22
CA LEU A 13 1.03 6.35 2.90
C LEU A 13 1.51 7.62 2.18
N LEU A 14 2.81 7.67 1.82
CA LEU A 14 3.37 8.80 1.08
C LEU A 14 2.74 8.94 -0.31
N ALA A 15 2.52 7.84 -1.03
CA ALA A 15 1.87 7.87 -2.33
C ALA A 15 0.46 8.45 -2.25
N ILE A 16 -0.34 8.03 -1.26
CA ILE A 16 -1.69 8.57 -1.05
C ILE A 16 -1.64 10.08 -0.74
N ILE A 17 -0.83 10.49 0.24
CA ILE A 17 -0.76 11.89 0.68
C ILE A 17 -0.25 12.78 -0.46
N LEU A 18 0.84 12.39 -1.11
CA LEU A 18 1.46 13.19 -2.16
C LEU A 18 0.58 13.25 -3.40
N SER A 19 -0.15 12.19 -3.77
CA SER A 19 -1.10 12.26 -4.88
C SER A 19 -2.30 13.18 -4.59
N LEU A 20 -2.78 13.23 -3.34
CA LEU A 20 -3.85 14.16 -2.96
C LEU A 20 -3.39 15.62 -2.92
N VAL A 21 -2.12 15.87 -2.60
CA VAL A 21 -1.60 17.25 -2.43
C VAL A 21 -0.97 17.79 -3.71
N LEU A 22 -0.26 16.95 -4.46
CA LEU A 22 0.57 17.31 -5.62
C LEU A 22 0.07 16.75 -6.95
N GLY A 23 -1.01 15.95 -6.94
CA GLY A 23 -1.58 15.36 -8.15
C GLY A 23 -0.70 14.26 -8.72
N GLU A 24 -0.48 14.30 -10.04
CA GLU A 24 0.37 13.32 -10.74
C GLU A 24 1.82 13.31 -10.24
N ALA A 25 2.35 14.46 -9.80
CA ALA A 25 3.71 14.56 -9.27
C ALA A 25 3.91 13.71 -8.00
N GLY A 26 2.83 13.42 -7.26
CA GLY A 26 2.87 12.55 -6.09
C GLY A 26 3.29 11.09 -6.39
N TYR A 27 3.24 10.69 -7.66
CA TYR A 27 3.63 9.35 -8.10
C TYR A 27 5.11 9.02 -7.85
N VAL A 28 5.95 10.05 -7.65
CA VAL A 28 7.38 9.88 -7.34
C VAL A 28 7.60 9.04 -6.08
N ALA A 29 6.64 9.03 -5.15
CA ALA A 29 6.70 8.22 -3.93
C ALA A 29 6.83 6.72 -4.22
N ILE A 30 6.24 6.24 -5.33
CA ILE A 30 6.27 4.83 -5.71
C ILE A 30 7.64 4.41 -6.22
N ALA A 31 8.50 5.34 -6.66
CA ALA A 31 9.89 5.02 -7.01
C ALA A 31 10.65 4.40 -5.82
N VAL A 32 10.26 4.76 -4.59
CA VAL A 32 10.84 4.19 -3.36
C VAL A 32 10.47 2.71 -3.19
N ALA A 33 9.36 2.24 -3.76
CA ALA A 33 8.98 0.82 -3.73
C ALA A 33 9.99 -0.09 -4.44
N ALA A 34 10.74 0.43 -5.42
CA ALA A 34 11.76 -0.33 -6.14
C ALA A 34 12.84 -0.91 -5.19
N PHE A 35 13.12 -0.23 -4.07
CA PHE A 35 14.05 -0.72 -3.06
C PHE A 35 13.55 -1.97 -2.31
N GLY A 36 12.24 -2.27 -2.37
CA GLY A 36 11.64 -3.44 -1.75
C GLY A 36 12.18 -4.77 -2.27
N ILE A 37 12.65 -4.81 -3.53
CA ILE A 37 13.25 -6.02 -4.14
C ILE A 37 14.47 -6.49 -3.34
N PHE A 38 15.25 -5.56 -2.79
CA PHE A 38 16.46 -5.90 -2.03
C PHE A 38 16.16 -6.44 -0.63
N LEU A 39 14.97 -6.21 -0.10
CA LEU A 39 14.56 -6.59 1.25
C LEU A 39 13.89 -7.98 1.33
N ARG A 40 13.49 -8.56 0.19
CA ARG A 40 12.80 -9.85 0.11
C ARG A 40 13.74 -10.97 -0.35
N LYS A 41 14.72 -11.33 0.48
CA LYS A 41 15.74 -12.36 0.14
C LYS A 41 15.60 -13.71 0.88
N ARG A 42 14.56 -13.90 1.70
CA ARG A 42 14.41 -15.11 2.53
C ARG A 42 13.43 -16.11 1.87
N LYS A 43 13.83 -17.38 1.79
CA LYS A 43 12.90 -18.50 1.49
C LYS A 43 11.90 -18.62 2.63
N LEU A 44 10.62 -18.60 2.31
CA LEU A 44 9.55 -18.75 3.29
C LEU A 44 9.36 -20.23 3.63
N ASP A 45 9.12 -20.52 4.90
CA ASP A 45 8.61 -21.84 5.30
C ASP A 45 7.12 -21.99 4.93
N GLU A 46 6.57 -23.19 5.08
CA GLU A 46 5.19 -23.49 4.68
C GLU A 46 4.14 -22.72 5.52
N ARG A 47 4.44 -22.44 6.79
CA ARG A 47 3.58 -21.64 7.67
C ARG A 47 3.61 -20.16 7.28
N GLU A 48 4.79 -19.62 7.01
CA GLU A 48 5.00 -18.27 6.50
C GLU A 48 4.32 -18.08 5.14
N TYR A 49 4.30 -19.11 4.31
CA TYR A 49 3.62 -19.11 3.02
C TYR A 49 2.09 -19.01 3.17
N GLN A 50 1.50 -19.76 4.10
CA GLN A 50 0.07 -19.64 4.43
C GLN A 50 -0.28 -18.26 4.99
N LEU A 51 0.57 -17.72 5.87
CA LEU A 51 0.42 -16.35 6.40
C LEU A 51 0.51 -15.31 5.29
N PHE A 52 1.38 -15.51 4.29
CA PHE A 52 1.53 -14.62 3.15
C PHE A 52 0.25 -14.54 2.32
N TYR A 53 -0.38 -15.68 2.02
CA TYR A 53 -1.68 -15.68 1.32
C TYR A 53 -2.78 -15.05 2.15
N LYS A 54 -2.84 -15.36 3.44
CA LYS A 54 -3.83 -14.77 4.35
C LYS A 54 -3.69 -13.24 4.39
N ALA A 55 -2.46 -12.73 4.48
CA ALA A 55 -2.18 -11.30 4.38
C ALA A 55 -2.61 -10.72 3.03
N GLY A 56 -2.40 -11.45 1.93
CA GLY A 56 -2.86 -11.09 0.59
C GLY A 56 -4.37 -10.92 0.50
N TYR A 57 -5.16 -11.83 1.10
CA TYR A 57 -6.62 -11.70 1.16
C TYR A 57 -7.07 -10.46 1.93
N TYR A 58 -6.52 -10.20 3.11
CA TYR A 58 -6.86 -8.98 3.86
C TYR A 58 -6.42 -7.70 3.14
N THR A 59 -5.27 -7.75 2.43
CA THR A 59 -4.82 -6.64 1.58
C THR A 59 -5.86 -6.35 0.51
N LEU A 60 -6.35 -7.38 -0.18
CA LEU A 60 -7.37 -7.24 -1.21
C LEU A 60 -8.66 -6.62 -0.67
N VAL A 61 -9.13 -7.06 0.50
CA VAL A 61 -10.31 -6.48 1.16
C VAL A 61 -10.08 -4.99 1.45
N GLY A 62 -8.93 -4.62 1.99
CA GLY A 62 -8.59 -3.22 2.25
C GLY A 62 -8.56 -2.37 0.98
N ILE A 63 -7.97 -2.89 -0.10
CA ILE A 63 -7.96 -2.23 -1.40
C ILE A 63 -9.38 -2.00 -1.91
N ILE A 64 -10.23 -3.02 -1.90
CA ILE A 64 -11.62 -2.91 -2.35
C ILE A 64 -12.36 -1.82 -1.58
N LEU A 65 -12.26 -1.81 -0.24
CA LEU A 65 -12.88 -0.79 0.60
C LEU A 65 -12.36 0.62 0.28
N SER A 66 -11.05 0.75 0.05
CA SER A 66 -10.47 2.04 -0.33
C SER A 66 -10.93 2.50 -1.71
N MET A 67 -11.13 1.60 -2.66
CA MET A 67 -11.61 1.95 -4.00
C MET A 67 -13.08 2.31 -3.99
N VAL A 68 -13.88 1.71 -3.11
CA VAL A 68 -15.25 2.19 -2.83
C VAL A 68 -15.21 3.63 -2.30
N ALA A 69 -14.32 3.94 -1.36
CA ALA A 69 -14.17 5.31 -0.85
C ALA A 69 -13.72 6.30 -1.94
N VAL A 70 -12.74 5.93 -2.78
CA VAL A 70 -12.31 6.74 -3.93
C VAL A 70 -13.48 6.98 -4.89
N TYR A 71 -14.27 5.95 -5.20
CA TYR A 71 -15.43 6.07 -6.08
C TYR A 71 -16.51 7.00 -5.51
N MET A 72 -16.78 6.92 -4.20
CA MET A 72 -17.74 7.80 -3.52
C MET A 72 -17.28 9.25 -3.47
N LEU A 73 -15.97 9.47 -3.38
CA LEU A 73 -15.36 10.79 -3.30
C LEU A 73 -14.83 11.30 -4.65
N ARG A 74 -15.09 10.60 -5.76
CA ARG A 74 -14.48 10.88 -7.07
C ARG A 74 -14.66 12.32 -7.55
N ASP A 75 -15.77 12.95 -7.19
CA ASP A 75 -16.10 14.33 -7.61
C ASP A 75 -15.57 15.40 -6.65
N TYR A 76 -15.02 15.00 -5.50
CA TYR A 76 -14.41 15.89 -4.53
C TYR A 76 -13.05 16.39 -4.99
N LYS A 77 -12.70 17.63 -4.60
CA LYS A 77 -11.43 18.27 -4.94
C LYS A 77 -10.60 18.55 -3.70
N ILE A 78 -9.30 18.26 -3.79
CA ILE A 78 -8.28 18.60 -2.79
C ILE A 78 -7.20 19.39 -3.53
N ASN A 79 -6.90 20.63 -3.07
CA ASN A 79 -5.93 21.52 -3.73
C ASN A 79 -6.14 21.67 -5.25
N ASN A 80 -7.40 21.88 -5.68
CA ASN A 80 -7.83 21.94 -7.09
C ASN A 80 -7.70 20.66 -7.91
N ILE A 81 -7.17 19.57 -7.36
CA ILE A 81 -7.08 18.26 -8.00
C ILE A 81 -8.35 17.48 -7.69
N LYS A 82 -8.99 16.93 -8.72
CA LYS A 82 -10.16 16.07 -8.54
C LYS A 82 -9.68 14.66 -8.15
N ILE A 83 -10.36 13.98 -7.22
CA ILE A 83 -9.96 12.63 -6.79
C ILE A 83 -9.94 11.65 -7.98
N ASP A 84 -10.86 11.79 -8.92
CA ASP A 84 -10.90 11.03 -10.17
C ASP A 84 -9.71 11.27 -11.11
N GLU A 85 -8.93 12.35 -10.94
CA GLU A 85 -7.70 12.57 -11.72
C GLU A 85 -6.52 11.75 -11.18
N VAL A 86 -6.58 11.35 -9.90
CA VAL A 86 -5.50 10.63 -9.21
C VAL A 86 -5.90 9.24 -8.73
N TRP A 87 -7.02 8.70 -9.20
CA TRP A 87 -7.59 7.44 -8.72
C TRP A 87 -6.61 6.26 -8.83
N PHE A 88 -5.81 6.22 -9.89
CA PHE A 88 -4.87 5.13 -10.14
C PHE A 88 -3.69 5.18 -9.16
N GLN A 89 -3.22 6.38 -8.86
CA GLN A 89 -2.17 6.61 -7.88
C GLN A 89 -2.67 6.26 -6.46
N LEU A 90 -3.92 6.62 -6.15
CA LEU A 90 -4.58 6.20 -4.91
C LEU A 90 -4.75 4.68 -4.83
N PHE A 91 -5.08 4.01 -5.93
CA PHE A 91 -5.14 2.55 -6.01
C PHE A 91 -3.80 1.91 -5.67
N ILE A 92 -2.71 2.35 -6.32
CA ILE A 92 -1.38 1.81 -6.05
C ILE A 92 -0.94 2.12 -4.61
N GLY A 93 -1.17 3.35 -4.14
CA GLY A 93 -0.88 3.74 -2.76
C GLY A 93 -1.62 2.88 -1.74
N SER A 94 -2.92 2.62 -1.96
CA SER A 94 -3.72 1.71 -1.15
C SER A 94 -3.16 0.29 -1.16
N PHE A 95 -2.74 -0.23 -2.31
CA PHE A 95 -2.12 -1.56 -2.38
C PHE A 95 -0.89 -1.65 -1.47
N TYR A 96 0.04 -0.71 -1.57
CA TYR A 96 1.24 -0.70 -0.74
C TYR A 96 0.91 -0.50 0.74
N PHE A 97 -0.02 0.41 1.05
CA PHE A 97 -0.45 0.69 2.42
C PHE A 97 -1.03 -0.56 3.08
N PHE A 98 -2.03 -1.20 2.46
CA PHE A 98 -2.67 -2.39 3.04
C PHE A 98 -1.77 -3.61 3.02
N ASN A 99 -0.90 -3.76 2.01
CA ASN A 99 0.09 -4.84 2.01
C ASN A 99 1.09 -4.68 3.16
N GLY A 100 1.56 -3.45 3.39
CA GLY A 100 2.42 -3.12 4.53
C GLY A 100 1.73 -3.35 5.87
N LEU A 101 0.51 -2.82 6.02
CA LEU A 101 -0.27 -2.94 7.26
C LEU A 101 -0.55 -4.39 7.62
N THR A 102 -1.13 -5.16 6.69
CA THR A 102 -1.49 -6.56 6.94
C THR A 102 -0.25 -7.44 7.11
N GLY A 103 0.81 -7.18 6.36
CA GLY A 103 2.09 -7.86 6.52
C GLY A 103 2.71 -7.62 7.90
N LEU A 104 2.69 -6.38 8.39
CA LEU A 104 3.14 -6.07 9.75
C LEU A 104 2.25 -6.71 10.82
N MET A 105 0.93 -6.75 10.64
CA MET A 105 0.03 -7.42 11.59
C MET A 105 0.26 -8.93 11.67
N MET A 106 0.55 -9.58 10.53
CA MET A 106 0.72 -11.03 10.45
C MET A 106 2.13 -11.50 10.82
N PHE A 107 3.16 -10.75 10.42
CA PHE A 107 4.57 -11.13 10.59
C PHE A 107 5.31 -10.31 11.64
N GLY A 108 4.75 -9.18 12.09
CA GLY A 108 5.37 -8.34 13.12
C GLY A 108 5.24 -8.89 14.54
N LYS A 109 4.33 -9.84 14.77
CA LYS A 109 4.12 -10.51 16.07
C LYS A 109 4.88 -11.83 16.21
N THR A 110 5.49 -12.33 15.15
CA THR A 110 6.09 -13.68 15.09
C THR A 110 7.60 -13.67 15.32
N GLU A 111 8.20 -12.49 15.57
CA GLU A 111 9.63 -12.30 15.83
C GLU A 111 9.95 -12.08 17.34
N GLU A 112 8.99 -12.33 18.25
CA GLU A 112 9.20 -12.50 19.71
C GLU A 112 9.17 -13.98 20.10
#